data_AF-A0A381SX68-F1
#
_entry.id   AF-A0A381SX68-F1
#
_cell.length_a   1.000
_cell.length_b   1.000
_cell.length_c   1.000
_cell.angle_alpha   90.00
_cell.angle_beta   90.00
_cell.angle_gamma   90.00
#
_symmetry.space_group_name_H-M   'P 1'
#
loop_
_entity.id
_entity.type
_entity.pdbx_description
1 polymer ?
#
loop_
_entity_poly.entity_id
_entity_poly.type
_entity_poly.pdbx_seq_one_letter_code
_entity_poly.pdbx_strand_id
1 'polypeptide(L)'
;MAKVRAAKKPPTYKNIHEDVKDLPDDNTLSVKNVKGWEKYNKDRVKDLKYKIRRMDKSKEKTLLEREVENRSVYLANIARYFDTSIWLDLFYGKDQEHKTHYRTLAYAYDQDGYIKTSSTAN
;
A
#
# COMPACT_ATOMS: atom_id res chain seq x y z
N MET A 1 -5.72 -25.48 -17.57
CA MET A 1 -5.22 -25.03 -16.25
C MET A 1 -5.73 -23.65 -15.79
N ALA A 2 -6.26 -22.78 -16.67
CA ALA A 2 -6.80 -21.46 -16.28
C ALA A 2 -8.15 -21.51 -15.53
N LYS A 3 -9.02 -22.49 -15.85
CA LYS A 3 -10.39 -22.58 -15.29
C LYS A 3 -10.45 -23.03 -13.82
N VAL A 4 -9.36 -23.55 -13.25
CA VAL A 4 -9.35 -24.10 -11.86
C VAL A 4 -8.99 -23.03 -10.82
N ARG A 5 -8.49 -21.85 -11.24
CA ARG A 5 -8.21 -20.73 -10.33
C ARG A 5 -9.41 -19.82 -10.07
N ALA A 6 -10.41 -19.84 -10.96
CA ALA A 6 -11.64 -19.06 -10.81
C ALA A 6 -12.63 -19.65 -9.79
N ALA A 7 -12.44 -20.92 -9.39
CA ALA A 7 -13.32 -21.65 -8.47
C ALA A 7 -12.73 -21.87 -7.07
N LYS A 8 -11.59 -21.25 -6.75
CA LYS A 8 -11.13 -21.23 -5.35
C LYS A 8 -11.99 -20.20 -4.62
N LYS A 9 -12.77 -20.66 -3.64
CA LYS A 9 -13.42 -19.78 -2.66
C LYS A 9 -12.38 -18.73 -2.23
N PRO A 10 -12.68 -17.42 -2.33
CA PRO A 10 -11.74 -16.40 -1.93
C PRO A 10 -11.27 -16.73 -0.51
N PRO A 11 -9.97 -16.70 -0.23
CA PRO A 11 -9.46 -17.01 1.10
C PRO A 11 -10.20 -16.15 2.11
N THR A 12 -10.81 -16.76 3.12
CA THR A 12 -11.51 -16.01 4.16
C THR A 12 -10.48 -15.39 5.07
N TYR A 13 -10.14 -14.13 4.80
CA TYR A 13 -9.29 -13.34 5.67
C TYR A 13 -10.14 -12.82 6.83
N LYS A 14 -9.83 -13.24 8.06
CA LYS A 14 -10.51 -12.73 9.27
C LYS A 14 -10.04 -11.33 9.68
N ASN A 15 -8.88 -10.90 9.18
CA ASN A 15 -8.19 -9.67 9.59
C ASN A 15 -8.06 -8.68 8.41
N ILE A 16 -9.09 -8.59 7.57
CA ILE A 16 -9.16 -7.59 6.51
C ILE A 16 -10.49 -6.85 6.66
N HIS A 17 -10.43 -5.52 6.65
CA HIS A 17 -11.57 -4.63 6.73
C HIS A 17 -12.59 -4.95 5.63
N GLU A 18 -13.88 -4.89 5.97
CA GLU A 18 -15.00 -5.29 5.11
C GLU A 18 -14.97 -4.56 3.77
N ASP A 19 -14.82 -3.23 3.77
CA ASP A 19 -14.70 -2.42 2.54
C ASP A 19 -13.63 -2.92 1.57
N VAL A 20 -12.47 -3.37 2.08
CA VAL A 20 -11.36 -3.85 1.24
C VAL A 20 -11.68 -5.22 0.68
N LYS A 21 -12.35 -6.06 1.48
CA LYS A 21 -12.75 -7.41 1.10
C LYS A 21 -13.82 -7.41 0.02
N ASP A 22 -14.67 -6.39 0.01
CA ASP A 22 -15.77 -6.25 -0.94
C ASP A 22 -15.34 -5.58 -2.26
N LEU A 23 -14.10 -5.08 -2.34
CA LEU A 23 -13.55 -4.55 -3.58
C LEU A 23 -13.45 -5.65 -4.66
N PRO A 24 -13.77 -5.32 -5.94
CA PRO A 24 -13.58 -6.27 -7.04
C PRO A 24 -12.10 -6.55 -7.26
N ASP A 25 -11.78 -7.74 -7.76
CA ASP A 25 -10.41 -8.18 -8.06
C ASP A 25 -9.65 -7.27 -9.04
N ASP A 26 -10.37 -6.52 -9.87
CA ASP A 26 -9.81 -5.56 -10.85
C ASP A 26 -9.48 -4.19 -10.21
N ASN A 27 -9.95 -3.93 -9.00
CA ASN A 27 -9.57 -2.72 -8.28
C ASN A 27 -8.07 -2.72 -8.01
N THR A 28 -7.42 -1.58 -8.24
CA THR A 28 -5.99 -1.38 -7.97
C THR A 28 -5.59 -1.81 -6.56
N LEU A 29 -6.38 -1.43 -5.54
CA LEU A 29 -6.15 -1.76 -4.14
C LEU A 29 -6.91 -3.01 -3.66
N SER A 30 -7.37 -3.86 -4.58
CA SER A 30 -8.02 -5.11 -4.23
C SER A 30 -7.14 -5.98 -3.32
N VAL A 31 -7.77 -6.80 -2.48
CA VAL A 31 -7.06 -7.77 -1.61
C VAL A 31 -6.03 -8.57 -2.41
N LYS A 32 -6.40 -8.99 -3.61
CA LYS A 32 -5.53 -9.75 -4.53
C LYS A 32 -4.24 -9.01 -4.85
N ASN A 33 -4.34 -7.76 -5.27
CA ASN A 33 -3.18 -6.95 -5.67
C ASN A 33 -2.32 -6.61 -4.46
N VAL A 34 -2.93 -6.09 -3.39
CA VAL A 34 -2.20 -5.64 -2.20
C VAL A 34 -1.52 -6.82 -1.49
N LYS A 35 -2.14 -8.00 -1.44
CA LYS A 35 -1.47 -9.22 -0.93
C LYS A 35 -0.30 -9.65 -1.82
N GLY A 36 -0.39 -9.43 -3.12
CA GLY A 36 0.72 -9.63 -4.05
C GLY A 36 1.90 -8.73 -3.74
N TRP A 37 1.64 -7.44 -3.50
CA TRP A 37 2.67 -6.47 -3.11
C TRP A 37 3.25 -6.75 -1.73
N GLU A 38 2.40 -7.12 -0.76
CA GLU A 38 2.82 -7.51 0.60
C GLU A 38 3.82 -8.67 0.55
N LYS A 39 3.49 -9.73 -0.19
CA LYS A 39 4.35 -10.91 -0.32
C LYS A 39 5.69 -10.54 -0.95
N TYR A 40 5.66 -9.83 -2.08
CA TYR A 40 6.88 -9.44 -2.77
C TYR A 40 7.80 -8.58 -1.90
N ASN A 41 7.24 -7.60 -1.18
CA ASN A 41 8.03 -6.72 -0.32
C ASN A 41 8.59 -7.47 0.89
N LYS A 42 7.86 -8.44 1.46
CA LYS A 42 8.39 -9.33 2.53
C LYS A 42 9.58 -10.15 2.05
N ASP A 43 9.47 -10.75 0.87
CA ASP A 43 10.55 -11.54 0.27
C ASP A 43 11.77 -10.66 -0.02
N ARG A 44 11.56 -9.47 -0.62
CA ARG A 44 12.62 -8.51 -0.91
C ARG A 44 13.34 -8.01 0.35
N VAL A 45 12.60 -7.68 1.41
CA VAL A 45 13.19 -7.26 2.70
C VAL A 45 14.05 -8.38 3.29
N LYS A 46 13.60 -9.63 3.23
CA LYS A 46 14.35 -10.79 3.71
C LYS A 46 15.66 -10.95 2.95
N ASP A 47 15.61 -10.88 1.61
CA ASP A 47 16.77 -11.02 0.75
C ASP A 47 17.80 -9.90 0.98
N LEU A 48 17.33 -8.65 1.07
CA LEU A 48 18.18 -7.50 1.34
C LEU A 48 18.85 -7.58 2.71
N LYS A 49 18.10 -7.92 3.77
CA LYS A 49 18.68 -8.11 5.11
C LYS A 49 19.76 -9.19 5.10
N TYR A 50 19.57 -10.27 4.35
CA TYR A 50 20.58 -11.32 4.20
C TYR A 50 21.82 -10.86 3.41
N LYS A 51 21.65 -10.01 2.39
CA LYS A 51 22.76 -9.39 1.65
C LYS A 51 23.55 -8.41 2.55
N ILE A 52 22.86 -7.47 3.20
CA ILE A 52 23.44 -6.43 4.07
C ILE A 52 24.31 -7.01 5.18
N ARG A 53 23.90 -8.13 5.79
CA ARG A 53 24.66 -8.82 6.85
C ARG A 53 26.03 -9.32 6.41
N ARG A 54 26.22 -9.57 5.12
CA ARG A 54 27.47 -10.08 4.53
C ARG A 54 28.31 -8.98 3.86
N MET A 55 27.88 -7.72 3.98
CA MET A 55 28.55 -6.58 3.40
C MET A 55 29.30 -5.77 4.46
N ASP A 56 30.50 -5.35 4.09
CA ASP A 56 31.25 -4.34 4.83
C ASP A 56 30.57 -2.97 4.74
N LYS A 57 30.94 -2.08 5.67
CA LYS A 57 30.45 -0.70 5.68
C LYS A 57 30.85 -0.01 4.38
N SER A 58 29.86 0.34 3.58
CA SER A 58 30.03 0.93 2.26
C SER A 58 28.81 1.78 1.89
N LYS A 59 28.97 2.66 0.90
CA LYS A 59 27.85 3.44 0.36
C LYS A 59 26.73 2.53 -0.17
N GLU A 60 27.08 1.39 -0.79
CA GLU A 60 26.10 0.42 -1.28
C GLU A 60 25.28 -0.18 -0.13
N LYS A 61 25.93 -0.55 0.98
CA LYS A 61 25.24 -1.07 2.16
C LYS A 61 24.20 -0.06 2.69
N THR A 62 24.56 1.21 2.80
CA THR A 62 23.63 2.26 3.25
C THR A 62 22.44 2.44 2.30
N LEU A 63 22.63 2.30 0.99
CA LEU A 63 21.52 2.34 0.03
C LEU A 63 20.55 1.17 0.21
N LEU A 64 21.08 -0.04 0.45
CA LEU A 64 20.24 -1.21 0.71
C LEU A 64 19.51 -1.13 2.05
N GLU A 65 20.15 -0.58 3.09
CA GLU A 65 19.52 -0.33 4.39
C GLU A 65 18.34 0.63 4.24
N ARG A 66 18.50 1.72 3.47
CA ARG A 66 17.40 2.64 3.13
C ARG A 66 16.28 1.95 2.35
N GLU A 67 16.60 1.06 1.41
CA GLU A 67 15.58 0.29 0.69
C GLU A 67 14.79 -0.62 1.66
N VAL A 68 15.47 -1.26 2.60
CA VAL A 68 14.83 -2.09 3.64
C VAL A 68 13.91 -1.26 4.52
N GLU A 69 14.33 -0.08 4.96
CA GLU A 69 13.51 0.82 5.78
C GLU A 69 12.25 1.26 5.01
N ASN A 70 12.40 1.77 3.79
CA ASN A 70 11.28 2.19 2.95
C ASN A 70 10.28 1.05 2.73
N ARG A 71 10.74 -0.15 2.39
CA ARG A 71 9.86 -1.31 2.19
C ARG A 71 9.24 -1.81 3.51
N SER A 72 9.92 -1.66 4.64
CA SER A 72 9.36 -2.02 5.95
C SER A 72 8.22 -1.08 6.35
N VAL A 73 8.35 0.22 6.09
CA VAL A 73 7.26 1.19 6.26
C VAL A 73 6.10 0.88 5.32
N TYR A 74 6.38 0.57 4.06
CA TYR A 74 5.35 0.17 3.09
C TYR A 74 4.55 -1.05 3.55
N LEU A 75 5.22 -2.06 4.13
CA LEU A 75 4.56 -3.23 4.71
C LEU A 75 3.68 -2.87 5.93
N ALA A 76 4.11 -1.92 6.76
CA ALA A 76 3.30 -1.43 7.88
C ALA A 76 2.06 -0.68 7.38
N ASN A 77 2.20 0.15 6.34
CA ASN A 77 1.08 0.84 5.69
C ASN A 77 0.09 -0.13 5.06
N ILE A 78 0.58 -1.21 4.41
CA ILE A 78 -0.29 -2.28 3.90
C ILE A 78 -1.04 -2.97 5.03
N ALA A 79 -0.38 -3.27 6.15
CA ALA A 79 -1.04 -3.88 7.30
C ALA A 79 -2.14 -2.96 7.85
N ARG A 80 -1.87 -1.65 7.93
CA ARG A 80 -2.85 -0.64 8.33
C ARG A 80 -4.01 -0.53 7.34
N TYR A 81 -3.74 -0.57 6.04
CA TYR A 81 -4.77 -0.58 5.01
C TYR A 81 -5.72 -1.77 5.17
N PHE A 82 -5.18 -2.97 5.42
CA PHE A 82 -6.02 -4.14 5.71
C PHE A 82 -6.80 -4.01 7.00
N ASP A 83 -6.31 -3.26 7.99
CA ASP A 83 -7.01 -3.05 9.27
C ASP A 83 -8.12 -2.00 9.17
N THR A 84 -7.88 -0.89 8.46
CA THR A 84 -8.76 0.30 8.52
C THR A 84 -9.36 0.73 7.18
N SER A 85 -9.16 -0.02 6.09
CA SER A 85 -9.50 0.34 4.70
C SER A 85 -8.90 1.63 4.13
N ILE A 86 -8.08 2.35 4.92
CA ILE A 86 -7.48 3.63 4.55
C ILE A 86 -6.09 3.39 3.97
N TRP A 87 -5.89 3.83 2.71
CA TRP A 87 -4.57 3.85 2.09
C TRP A 87 -3.81 5.10 2.52
N LEU A 88 -2.78 4.92 3.35
CA LEU A 88 -1.99 6.02 3.91
C LEU A 88 -0.78 6.40 3.04
N ASP A 89 -0.44 5.59 2.05
CA ASP A 89 0.79 5.76 1.30
C ASP A 89 0.60 6.70 0.09
N LEU A 90 1.60 7.54 -0.17
CA LEU A 90 1.63 8.42 -1.33
C LEU A 90 1.92 7.66 -2.62
N PHE A 91 2.37 6.41 -2.51
CA PHE A 91 2.66 5.55 -3.63
C PHE A 91 1.95 4.19 -3.52
N TYR A 92 1.74 3.53 -4.65
CA TYR A 92 1.21 2.17 -4.71
C TYR A 92 1.89 1.36 -5.82
N GLY A 93 1.66 0.05 -5.80
CA GLY A 93 2.30 -0.88 -6.71
C GLY A 93 3.35 -1.74 -6.04
N LYS A 94 3.93 -2.65 -6.82
CA LYS A 94 4.84 -3.67 -6.29
C LYS A 94 6.14 -3.05 -5.79
N ASP A 95 6.61 -2.02 -6.48
CA ASP A 95 7.84 -1.26 -6.23
C ASP A 95 7.54 0.23 -5.94
N GLN A 96 6.31 0.55 -5.53
CA GLN A 96 5.84 1.93 -5.26
C GLN A 96 5.97 2.86 -6.49
N GLU A 97 5.74 2.29 -7.68
CA GLU A 97 5.93 2.93 -8.99
C GLU A 97 4.84 3.94 -9.36
N HIS A 98 3.68 3.87 -8.71
CA HIS A 98 2.53 4.73 -9.01
C HIS A 98 2.25 5.71 -7.88
N LYS A 99 1.74 6.90 -8.21
CA LYS A 99 1.37 7.93 -7.24
C LYS A 99 -0.10 7.85 -6.85
N THR A 100 -0.37 7.95 -5.56
CA THR A 100 -1.71 8.12 -5.01
C THR A 100 -2.16 9.56 -5.21
N HIS A 101 -3.37 9.74 -5.74
CA HIS A 101 -4.01 11.03 -5.86
C HIS A 101 -5.29 11.06 -5.03
N TYR A 102 -5.48 12.15 -4.29
CA TYR A 102 -6.67 12.38 -3.49
C TYR A 102 -7.62 13.31 -4.24
N ARG A 103 -8.91 12.98 -4.24
CA ARG A 103 -9.98 13.84 -4.74
C ARG A 103 -10.94 14.15 -3.61
N THR A 104 -11.34 15.41 -3.50
CA THR A 104 -12.40 15.84 -2.58
C THR A 104 -13.74 15.29 -3.06
N LEU A 105 -14.40 14.49 -2.21
CA LEU A 105 -15.74 13.94 -2.49
C LEU A 105 -16.86 14.84 -1.92
N ALA A 106 -16.60 15.50 -0.79
CA ALA A 106 -17.53 16.42 -0.15
C ALA A 106 -16.78 17.67 0.32
N TYR A 107 -17.29 18.84 -0.05
CA TYR A 107 -16.74 20.13 0.39
C TYR A 107 -17.30 20.51 1.77
N ALA A 108 -16.51 21.28 2.52
CA ALA A 108 -17.03 21.95 3.71
C ALA A 108 -17.71 23.25 3.29
N TYR A 109 -18.91 23.50 3.81
CA TYR A 109 -19.68 24.72 3.54
C TYR A 109 -19.74 25.60 4.80
N ASP A 110 -19.82 26.92 4.62
CA ASP A 110 -20.11 27.86 5.69
C ASP A 110 -21.62 27.98 5.97
N GLN A 111 -22.00 28.89 6.88
CA GLN A 111 -23.41 29.11 7.24
C GLN A 111 -24.24 29.65 6.08
N ASP A 112 -23.60 30.33 5.12
CA ASP A 112 -24.23 30.94 3.96
C ASP A 112 -24.26 30.00 2.74
N GLY A 113 -23.71 28.78 2.88
CA GLY A 113 -23.70 27.75 1.85
C GLY A 113 -22.57 27.88 0.82
N TYR A 114 -21.56 28.71 1.07
CA TYR A 114 -20.37 28.79 0.22
C TYR A 114 -19.33 27.76 0.63
N ILE A 115 -18.60 27.24 -0.37
CA ILE A 115 -17.48 26.32 -0.12
C ILE A 115 -16.42 27.09 0.67
N LYS A 116 -16.03 26.56 1.83
CA LYS A 116 -14.90 27.07 2.59
C LYS A 116 -13.63 26.88 1.78
N THR A 117 -13.05 27.99 1.33
CA THR A 117 -11.74 28.02 0.70
C THR A 117 -10.70 28.43 1.74
N SER A 118 -9.46 27.92 1.63
CA SER A 118 -8.36 28.45 2.43
C SER A 118 -7.99 29.83 1.89
N SER A 119 -7.94 30.85 2.77
CA SER A 119 -7.59 32.23 2.39
C SER A 119 -6.13 32.44 1.95
N THR A 120 -5.34 31.37 1.84
CA THR A 120 -3.94 31.43 1.43
C THR A 120 -3.84 30.80 0.04
N ALA A 121 -3.84 31.65 -0.97
CA ALA A 121 -3.33 31.29 -2.29
C ALA A 121 -1.81 31.13 -2.18
N ASN A 122 -1.29 30.00 -2.64
CA ASN A 122 0.14 29.81 -2.91
C ASN A 122 0.54 30.54 -4.18
#